data_AF-A0AAN9XWT2-F1
#
_entry.id   AF-A0AAN9XWT2-F1
#
_cell.length_a   1.000
_cell.length_b   1.000
_cell.length_c   1.000
_cell.angle_alpha   90.00
_cell.angle_beta   90.00
_cell.angle_gamma   90.00
#
_symmetry.space_group_name_H-M   'P 1'
#
loop_
_entity.id
_entity.type
_entity.pdbx_description
1 polymer ?
#
loop_
_entity_poly.entity_id
_entity_poly.type
_entity_poly.pdbx_seq_one_letter_code
_entity_poly.pdbx_strand_id
1 'polypeptide(L)' 'MKMKMKMKMKMVGVIMVLLVVISAQMERVRADAADCIDGCTTACVQTDSRLQARCERKCSIRCGPDSTVKEEMG' A
#
# COMPACT_ATOMS: atom_id res chain seq x y z
N MET A 1 28.03 -25.19 -28.72
CA MET A 1 27.31 -23.97 -28.24
C MET A 1 25.86 -24.19 -27.81
N LYS A 2 25.12 -25.19 -28.35
CA LYS A 2 23.67 -25.41 -28.13
C LYS A 2 23.24 -25.65 -26.66
N MET A 3 24.09 -26.27 -25.82
CA MET A 3 23.80 -26.50 -24.39
C MET A 3 23.90 -25.23 -23.53
N LYS A 4 24.82 -24.32 -23.87
CA LYS A 4 25.07 -23.07 -23.12
C LYS A 4 23.89 -22.10 -23.24
N MET A 5 23.19 -22.08 -24.38
CA MET A 5 21.96 -21.31 -24.59
C MET A 5 20.75 -21.90 -23.84
N LYS A 6 20.60 -23.25 -23.85
CA LYS A 6 19.51 -23.92 -23.13
C LYS A 6 19.55 -23.66 -21.62
N MET A 7 20.74 -23.66 -21.00
CA MET A 7 20.85 -23.34 -19.57
C MET A 7 20.55 -21.88 -19.26
N LYS A 8 21.01 -20.94 -20.10
CA LYS A 8 20.69 -19.50 -19.96
C LYS A 8 19.19 -19.25 -20.05
N MET A 9 18.49 -19.89 -20.98
CA MET A 9 17.04 -19.73 -21.17
C MET A 9 16.25 -20.33 -19.99
N LYS A 10 16.70 -21.46 -19.45
CA LYS A 10 16.15 -22.04 -18.20
C LYS A 10 16.38 -21.13 -17.00
N MET A 11 17.56 -20.54 -16.86
CA MET A 11 17.87 -19.57 -15.80
C MET A 11 17.01 -18.32 -15.91
N VAL A 12 16.82 -17.78 -17.13
CA VAL A 12 15.92 -16.64 -17.36
C VAL A 12 14.48 -16.98 -16.98
N GLY A 13 14.00 -18.18 -17.31
CA GLY A 13 12.67 -18.64 -16.90
C GLY A 13 12.52 -18.71 -15.37
N VAL A 14 13.51 -19.27 -14.67
CA VAL A 14 13.52 -19.34 -13.20
C VAL A 14 13.53 -17.95 -12.58
N ILE A 15 14.36 -17.03 -13.09
CA ILE A 15 14.44 -15.65 -12.60
C ILE A 15 13.10 -14.93 -12.81
N MET A 16 12.46 -15.08 -13.97
CA MET A 16 11.15 -14.47 -14.24
C MET A 16 10.07 -14.98 -13.30
N VAL A 17 10.02 -16.29 -13.05
CA VAL A 17 9.07 -16.87 -12.09
C VAL A 17 9.35 -16.34 -10.68
N LEU A 18 10.62 -16.25 -10.27
CA LEU A 18 11.00 -15.72 -8.97
C LEU A 18 10.54 -14.26 -8.79
N LEU A 19 10.74 -13.41 -9.80
CA LEU A 19 10.32 -12.02 -9.79
C LEU A 19 8.79 -11.87 -9.70
N VAL A 20 8.04 -12.69 -10.45
CA VAL A 20 6.58 -12.69 -10.40
C VAL A 20 6.08 -13.09 -9.01
N VAL A 21 6.66 -14.14 -8.42
CA VAL A 21 6.31 -14.57 -7.05
C VAL A 21 6.62 -13.48 -6.02
N ILE A 22 7.79 -12.84 -6.09
CA ILE A 22 8.15 -11.73 -5.18
C ILE A 22 7.17 -10.56 -5.35
N SER A 23 6.77 -10.21 -6.58
CA SER A 23 5.79 -9.15 -6.82
C SER A 23 4.38 -9.52 -6.37
N ALA A 24 4.01 -10.80 -6.38
CA ALA A 24 2.72 -11.28 -5.88
C ALA A 24 2.68 -11.31 -4.35
N GLN A 25 3.83 -11.56 -3.70
CA GLN A 25 4.00 -11.49 -2.24
C GLN A 25 4.21 -10.06 -1.72
N MET A 26 4.31 -9.06 -2.60
CA MET A 26 3.98 -7.68 -2.25
C MET A 26 2.45 -7.60 -2.11
N GLU A 27 1.95 -8.34 -1.12
CA GLU A 27 0.68 -8.07 -0.48
C GLU A 27 0.68 -6.56 -0.29
N ARG A 28 -0.27 -5.88 -0.94
CA ARG A 28 -0.40 -4.44 -0.76
C ARG A 28 -0.37 -4.23 0.74
N VAL A 29 0.66 -3.55 1.23
CA VAL A 29 0.68 -3.08 2.62
C VAL A 29 -0.52 -2.16 2.66
N ARG A 30 -1.67 -2.72 3.03
CA ARG A 30 -2.88 -1.98 3.33
C ARG A 30 -2.39 -1.06 4.43
N ALA A 31 -2.25 0.22 4.11
CA ALA A 31 -1.91 1.23 5.08
C ALA A 31 -2.82 0.94 6.27
N ASP A 32 -2.22 0.57 7.40
CA ASP A 32 -3.02 0.22 8.56
C ASP A 32 -3.89 1.44 8.88
N ALA A 33 -5.03 1.25 9.53
CA ALA A 33 -5.85 2.40 9.93
C ALA A 33 -5.00 3.41 10.74
N ALA A 34 -3.99 2.93 11.47
CA ALA A 34 -2.97 3.75 12.12
C ALA A 34 -2.13 4.59 11.14
N ASP A 35 -1.60 4.00 10.06
CA ASP A 35 -0.80 4.72 9.05
C ASP A 35 -1.64 5.78 8.30
N CYS A 36 -2.91 5.47 8.04
CA CYS A 36 -3.85 6.43 7.45
C CYS A 36 -4.13 7.60 8.40
N ILE A 37 -4.40 7.30 9.68
CA ILE A 37 -4.64 8.33 10.70
C ILE A 37 -3.41 9.22 10.83
N ASP A 38 -2.22 8.64 11.00
CA ASP A 38 -0.98 9.38 11.24
C ASP A 38 -0.62 10.28 10.04
N GLY A 39 -0.73 9.75 8.83
CA GLY A 39 -0.54 10.53 7.60
C GLY A 39 -1.57 11.66 7.45
N CYS A 40 -2.82 11.42 7.85
CA CYS A 40 -3.88 12.42 7.80
C CYS A 40 -3.69 13.52 8.86
N THR A 41 -3.34 13.16 10.09
CA THR A 41 -3.10 14.11 11.18
C THR A 41 -1.84 14.94 10.96
N THR A 42 -0.82 14.37 10.31
CA THR A 42 0.37 15.12 9.88
C THR A 42 0.01 16.25 8.90
N ALA A 43 -1.04 16.08 8.09
CA ALA A 43 -1.56 17.13 7.22
C ALA A 43 -2.49 18.14 7.94
N CYS A 44 -2.84 17.91 9.20
CA CYS A 44 -3.73 18.75 10.00
C CYS A 44 -3.02 19.83 10.82
N VAL A 45 -1.76 20.16 10.52
CA VAL A 45 -1.01 21.20 11.24
C VAL A 45 -1.66 22.57 11.02
N GLN A 46 -2.39 23.04 12.03
CA GLN A 46 -3.11 24.31 12.03
C GLN A 46 -2.92 25.05 13.35
N THR A 47 -2.74 26.37 13.32
CA THR A 47 -2.62 27.21 14.52
C THR A 47 -3.94 27.38 15.28
N ASP A 48 -5.06 27.25 14.57
CA ASP A 48 -6.41 27.33 15.15
C ASP A 48 -6.85 25.97 15.70
N SER A 49 -7.00 25.88 17.03
CA SER A 49 -7.40 24.66 17.74
C SER A 49 -8.75 24.09 17.25
N ARG A 50 -9.68 24.98 16.87
CA ARG A 50 -11.00 24.59 16.33
C ARG A 50 -10.88 23.95 14.94
N LEU A 51 -9.96 24.41 14.11
CA LEU A 51 -9.73 23.85 12.78
C LEU A 51 -8.96 22.54 12.86
N GLN A 52 -8.00 22.45 13.79
CA GLN A 52 -7.28 21.22 14.07
C GLN A 52 -8.22 20.09 14.52
N ALA A 53 -9.08 20.35 15.52
CA ALA A 53 -10.07 19.36 15.98
C ALA A 53 -11.06 18.92 14.88
N ARG A 54 -11.38 19.83 13.93
CA ARG A 54 -12.22 19.49 12.78
C ARG A 54 -11.49 18.61 11.77
N CYS A 55 -10.19 18.85 11.57
CA CYS A 55 -9.35 18.06 10.69
C CYS A 55 -9.15 16.64 11.24
N GLU A 56 -8.83 16.52 12.53
CA GLU A 56 -8.71 15.22 13.23
C GLU A 56 -10.01 14.40 13.14
N ARG A 57 -11.17 15.04 13.33
CA ARG A 57 -12.47 14.37 13.17
C ARG A 57 -12.74 13.91 11.73
N LYS A 58 -12.19 14.60 10.72
CA LYS A 58 -12.25 14.13 9.33
C LYS A 58 -11.33 12.93 9.11
N CYS A 59 -10.14 12.93 9.71
CA CYS A 59 -9.22 11.80 9.66
C CYS A 59 -9.85 10.55 10.28
N SER A 60 -10.53 10.67 11.42
CA SER A 60 -11.23 9.55 12.05
C SER A 60 -12.36 8.98 11.20
N ILE A 61 -13.05 9.80 10.40
CA ILE A 61 -14.09 9.33 9.46
C ILE A 61 -13.46 8.68 8.22
N ARG A 62 -12.36 9.24 7.73
CA ARG A 62 -11.70 8.78 6.50
C ARG A 62 -10.88 7.51 6.70
N CYS A 63 -10.30 7.33 7.88
CA CYS A 63 -9.43 6.21 8.21
C CYS A 63 -10.04 5.27 9.25
N GLY A 64 -11.20 5.62 9.82
CA GLY A 64 -11.94 4.75 10.74
C GLY A 64 -12.54 3.54 10.04
N PRO A 65 -12.98 2.51 10.78
CA PRO A 65 -13.44 1.24 10.24
C PRO A 65 -14.56 1.35 9.19
N ASP A 66 -15.37 2.42 9.24
CA ASP A 66 -16.40 2.75 8.25
C ASP A 66 -15.87 3.10 6.83
N SER A 67 -14.56 3.39 6.68
CA SER A 67 -13.99 3.73 5.37
C SER A 67 -13.75 2.51 4.48
N THR A 68 -13.66 1.32 5.07
CA THR A 68 -13.45 0.04 4.37
C THR A 68 -14.63 -0.37 3.49
N VAL A 69 -15.81 0.21 3.70
CA VAL A 69 -17.03 -0.12 2.93
C VAL A 69 -17.01 0.49 1.52
N LYS A 70 -16.08 1.40 1.21
CA LYS A 70 -16.04 2.10 -0.09
C LYS A 70 -15.04 1.55 -1.11
N GLU A 71 -14.15 0.64 -0.75
CA GLU A 71 -13.13 0.11 -1.68
C GLU A 71 -13.51 -1.24 -2.34
N GLU A 72 -14.61 -1.88 -1.93
CA GLU A 72 -15.08 -3.18 -2.48
C GLU A 72 -16.10 -3.02 -3.64
N MET A 73 -16.19 -1.85 -4.27
CA MET A 73 -16.98 -1.64 -5.49
C MET A 73 -16.14 -0.85 -6.50
N GLY A 74 -15.14 -1.54 -7.09
CA GLY A 74 -14.38 -1.11 -8.26
C GLY A 74 -14.35 -2.21 -9.30
#